data_AF-A0A645DST0-F1
#
_entry.id   AF-A0A645DST0-F1
#
_cell.length_a   1.000
_cell.length_b   1.000
_cell.length_c   1.000
_cell.angle_alpha   90.00
_cell.angle_beta   90.00
_cell.angle_gamma   90.00
#
_symmetry.space_group_name_H-M   'P 1'
#
loop_
_entity.id
_entity.type
_entity.pdbx_description
1 polymer ?
#
loop_
_entity_poly.entity_id
_entity_poly.type
_entity_poly.pdbx_seq_one_letter_code
_entity_poly.pdbx_strand_id
1 'polypeptide(L)'
;MPFEAKLDENNRWVVLSKIVPWEEFAQLYYKNFKSNRGVPTKDARLVLGVIIIKHIMKSDDRGVIEMIRENPYMQYFLGLEAFTYEQVMTPSLLVSIRK
;
A
#
# COMPACT_ATOMS: atom_id res chain seq x y z
N MET A 1 18.11 0.95 -0.61
CA MET A 1 18.43 -0.50 -0.74
C MET A 1 17.18 -1.20 -1.26
N PRO A 2 17.28 -2.04 -2.30
CA PRO A 2 16.15 -2.83 -2.78
C PRO A 2 15.70 -3.85 -1.73
N PHE A 3 14.40 -4.15 -1.68
CA PHE A 3 13.81 -5.04 -0.67
C PHE A 3 14.24 -6.52 -0.83
N GLU A 4 14.40 -6.98 -2.07
CA GLU A 4 14.52 -8.41 -2.43
C GLU A 4 15.70 -9.12 -1.76
N ALA A 5 16.76 -8.40 -1.38
CA ALA A 5 17.95 -9.01 -0.79
C ALA A 5 17.79 -9.40 0.70
N LYS A 6 16.70 -9.03 1.39
CA LYS A 6 16.61 -9.14 2.87
C LYS A 6 15.25 -9.51 3.47
N LEU A 7 14.19 -9.67 2.69
CA LEU A 7 12.87 -9.98 3.25
C LEU A 7 12.69 -11.49 3.47
N ASP A 8 12.20 -11.86 4.65
CA ASP A 8 11.73 -13.22 4.92
C ASP A 8 10.44 -13.49 4.13
N GLU A 9 10.48 -14.47 3.25
CA GLU A 9 9.34 -14.88 2.42
C GLU A 9 8.16 -15.41 3.24
N ASN A 10 8.39 -15.88 4.47
CA ASN A 10 7.37 -16.37 5.39
C ASN A 10 6.70 -15.26 6.19
N ASN A 11 7.19 -14.02 6.07
CA ASN A 11 6.56 -12.89 6.75
C ASN A 11 5.12 -12.68 6.24
N ARG A 12 4.19 -12.47 7.17
CA ARG A 12 2.76 -12.27 6.88
C ARG A 12 2.51 -11.27 5.73
N TRP A 13 3.23 -10.14 5.70
CA TRP A 13 3.02 -9.11 4.69
C TRP A 13 3.59 -9.49 3.31
N VAL A 14 4.68 -10.26 3.27
CA VAL A 14 5.23 -10.79 2.02
C VAL A 14 4.28 -11.82 1.43
N VAL A 15 3.79 -12.74 2.26
CA VAL A 15 2.80 -13.74 1.87
C VAL A 15 1.51 -13.06 1.38
N LEU A 16 0.97 -12.12 2.16
CA LEU A 16 -0.23 -11.36 1.76
C LEU A 16 -0.03 -10.62 0.44
N SER A 17 1.15 -10.05 0.20
CA SER A 17 1.44 -9.34 -1.05
C SER A 17 1.35 -10.22 -2.29
N LYS A 18 1.64 -11.53 -2.15
CA LYS A 18 1.57 -12.53 -3.21
C LYS A 18 0.15 -13.07 -3.41
N ILE A 19 -0.67 -13.08 -2.35
CA ILE A 19 -2.04 -13.64 -2.36
C ILE A 19 -3.08 -12.62 -2.83
N VAL A 20 -2.88 -11.33 -2.50
CA VAL A 20 -3.85 -10.28 -2.85
C VAL A 20 -3.97 -10.15 -4.38
N PRO A 21 -5.18 -10.23 -4.96
CA PRO A 21 -5.39 -10.06 -6.41
C PRO A 21 -5.33 -8.57 -6.79
N TRP A 22 -4.10 -8.02 -6.82
CA TRP A 22 -3.87 -6.59 -7.03
C TRP A 22 -4.44 -6.08 -8.35
N GLU A 23 -4.38 -6.87 -9.42
CA GLU A 23 -4.91 -6.50 -10.74
C GLU A 23 -6.42 -6.29 -10.71
N GLU A 24 -7.17 -7.21 -10.09
CA GLU A 24 -8.63 -7.10 -9.96
C GLU A 24 -9.03 -5.90 -9.10
N PHE A 25 -8.34 -5.69 -7.97
CA PHE A 25 -8.61 -4.54 -7.12
C PHE A 25 -8.27 -3.22 -7.81
N ALA A 26 -7.18 -3.15 -8.56
CA ALA A 26 -6.83 -1.98 -9.36
C ALA A 26 -7.90 -1.70 -10.42
N GLN A 27 -8.35 -2.71 -11.17
CA GLN A 27 -9.42 -2.56 -12.15
C GLN A 27 -10.71 -2.00 -11.52
N LEU A 28 -11.13 -2.53 -10.37
CA LEU A 28 -12.31 -2.04 -9.65
C LEU A 28 -12.11 -0.62 -9.11
N TYR A 29 -10.92 -0.31 -8.59
CA TYR A 29 -10.58 1.03 -8.13
C TYR A 29 -10.72 2.04 -9.29
N TYR A 30 -10.10 1.78 -10.43
CA TYR A 30 -10.16 2.68 -11.58
C TYR A 30 -11.55 2.76 -12.23
N LYS A 31 -12.33 1.68 -12.22
CA LYS A 31 -13.72 1.70 -12.73
C LYS A 31 -14.59 2.72 -12.00
N ASN A 32 -14.31 2.98 -10.73
CA ASN A 32 -15.03 3.96 -9.91
C ASN A 32 -14.46 5.38 -9.99
N PHE A 33 -13.26 5.57 -10.52
CA PHE A 33 -12.67 6.89 -10.75
C PHE A 33 -13.12 7.45 -12.11
N LYS A 34 -13.96 8.48 -12.10
CA LYS A 34 -14.51 9.14 -13.31
C LYS A 34 -13.46 9.85 -14.20
N SER A 35 -12.16 9.81 -13.87
CA SER A 35 -11.14 10.56 -14.59
C SER A 35 -10.32 9.63 -15.49
N ASN A 36 -10.41 9.89 -16.79
CA ASN A 36 -9.65 9.29 -17.89
C ASN A 36 -8.14 9.64 -17.84
N ARG A 37 -7.50 9.52 -16.68
CA ARG A 37 -6.05 9.71 -16.54
C ARG A 37 -5.47 8.32 -16.37
N GLY A 38 -4.63 7.91 -17.31
CA GLY A 38 -3.80 6.73 -17.15
C GLY A 38 -2.95 6.92 -15.92
N VAL A 39 -3.33 6.25 -14.83
CA VAL A 39 -2.63 6.31 -13.56
C VAL A 39 -2.00 4.93 -13.33
N PRO A 40 -0.68 4.84 -13.13
CA PRO A 40 0.02 3.57 -13.05
C PRO A 40 -0.53 2.69 -11.93
N THR A 41 -0.65 1.38 -12.18
CA THR A 41 -1.14 0.33 -11.26
C THR A 41 -0.51 0.39 -9.85
N LYS A 42 0.70 0.96 -9.75
CA LYS A 42 1.41 1.24 -8.49
C LYS A 42 0.61 2.13 -7.55
N ASP A 43 -0.10 3.14 -8.06
CA ASP A 43 -0.89 4.06 -7.23
C ASP A 43 -2.10 3.35 -6.62
N ALA A 44 -2.76 2.46 -7.37
CA ALA A 44 -3.86 1.66 -6.83
C ALA A 44 -3.37 0.70 -5.74
N ARG A 45 -2.26 -0.02 -5.96
CA ARG A 45 -1.69 -0.93 -4.96
C ARG A 45 -1.28 -0.20 -3.68
N LEU A 46 -0.67 0.98 -3.80
CA LEU A 46 -0.31 1.81 -2.65
C LEU A 46 -1.55 2.18 -1.83
N VAL A 47 -2.58 2.74 -2.49
CA VAL A 47 -3.82 3.18 -1.83
C VAL A 47 -4.57 2.01 -1.18
N LEU A 48 -4.84 0.96 -1.95
CA LEU A 48 -5.56 -0.22 -1.49
C LEU A 48 -4.78 -0.94 -0.38
N GLY A 49 -3.45 -1.02 -0.53
CA GLY A 49 -2.58 -1.62 0.45
C GLY A 49 -2.63 -0.89 1.80
N VAL A 50 -2.64 0.45 1.80
CA VAL A 50 -2.77 1.22 3.05
C VAL A 50 -4.13 0.96 3.72
N ILE A 51 -5.20 0.87 2.93
CA ILE A 51 -6.55 0.54 3.46
C ILE A 51 -6.56 -0.86 4.09
N ILE A 52 -5.93 -1.85 3.45
CA ILE A 52 -5.82 -3.22 3.97
C ILE A 52 -5.01 -3.23 5.27
N ILE A 53 -3.84 -2.59 5.30
CA ILE A 53 -3.01 -2.50 6.51
C ILE A 53 -3.80 -1.84 7.64
N LYS A 54 -4.46 -0.73 7.36
CA LYS A 54 -5.31 -0.02 8.33
C LYS A 54 -6.38 -0.93 8.91
N HIS A 55 -7.07 -1.68 8.06
CA HIS A 55 -8.13 -2.59 8.50
C HIS A 55 -7.58 -3.73 9.39
N ILE A 56 -6.44 -4.31 9.00
CA ILE A 56 -5.78 -5.38 9.76
C ILE A 56 -5.25 -4.87 11.11
N MET A 57 -4.65 -3.68 11.13
CA MET A 57 -4.01 -3.12 12.33
C MET A 57 -4.98 -2.38 13.27
N LYS A 58 -6.21 -2.10 12.83
CA LYS A 58 -7.23 -1.36 13.59
C LYS A 58 -6.72 -0.01 14.14
N SER A 59 -5.86 0.65 13.37
CA SER A 59 -5.22 1.92 13.74
C SER A 59 -5.84 3.09 12.96
N ASP A 60 -5.61 4.31 13.43
CA ASP A 60 -6.04 5.55 12.77
C ASP A 60 -5.14 5.89 11.57
N ASP A 61 -5.54 6.87 10.75
CA ASP A 61 -4.79 7.20 9.52
C ASP A 61 -3.34 7.61 9.78
N ARG A 62 -3.08 8.32 10.89
CA ARG A 62 -1.73 8.75 11.25
C ARG A 62 -0.90 7.59 11.78
N GLY A 63 -1.47 6.78 12.68
CA GLY A 63 -0.79 5.62 13.24
C GLY A 63 -0.38 4.60 12.18
N VAL A 64 -1.24 4.37 11.17
CA VAL A 64 -0.92 3.46 10.06
C VAL A 64 0.23 3.99 9.19
N ILE A 65 0.27 5.30 8.92
CA ILE A 65 1.34 5.89 8.09
C ILE A 65 2.70 5.77 8.77
N GLU A 66 2.79 6.07 10.07
CA GLU A 66 4.06 5.91 10.80
C GLU A 66 4.46 4.43 10.91
N MET A 67 3.51 3.53 11.13
CA MET A 67 3.79 2.09 11.18
C MET A 67 4.33 1.54 9.84
N ILE A 68 3.79 2.03 8.72
CA ILE A 68 4.30 1.70 7.38
C ILE A 68 5.71 2.25 7.18
N ARG A 69 5.94 3.50 7.61
CA ARG A 69 7.25 4.16 7.50
C ARG A 69 8.34 3.39 8.25
N GLU A 70 8.02 2.84 9.41
CA GLU A 70 8.98 2.09 10.24
C GLU A 70 9.16 0.63 9.80
N ASN A 71 8.26 0.08 8.98
CA ASN A 71 8.22 -1.35 8.69
C ASN A 71 8.50 -1.67 7.21
N PRO A 72 9.67 -2.26 6.88
CA PRO A 72 10.02 -2.60 5.50
C PRO A 72 9.09 -3.64 4.88
N TYR A 73 8.52 -4.55 5.68
CA TYR A 73 7.57 -5.55 5.18
C TYR A 73 6.24 -4.92 4.75
N MET A 74 5.79 -3.88 5.46
CA MET A 74 4.59 -3.14 5.07
C MET A 74 4.84 -2.34 3.80
N GLN A 75 5.98 -1.66 3.67
CA GLN A 75 6.32 -0.95 2.44
C GLN A 75 6.43 -1.89 1.23
N TYR A 76 7.00 -3.08 1.41
CA TYR A 76 7.01 -4.11 0.38
C TYR A 76 5.59 -4.56 -0.02
N PHE A 77 4.71 -4.76 0.96
CA PHE A 77 3.31 -5.09 0.70
C PHE A 77 2.63 -4.04 -0.18
N LEU A 78 2.92 -2.76 0.06
CA LEU A 78 2.43 -1.63 -0.75
C LEU A 78 3.04 -1.56 -2.16
N GLY A 79 4.00 -2.41 -2.50
CA GLY A 79 4.61 -2.46 -3.83
C GLY A 79 5.73 -1.45 -4.04
N LEU A 80 6.35 -0.93 -2.97
CA LEU A 80 7.56 -0.13 -3.08
C LEU A 80 8.73 -1.02 -3.54
N GLU A 81 9.63 -0.45 -4.36
CA GLU A 81 10.82 -1.16 -4.86
C GLU A 81 11.98 -1.14 -3.86
N ALA A 82 12.01 -0.14 -2.99
CA ALA A 82 13.05 0.06 -1.98
C ALA A 82 12.48 0.64 -0.69
N PHE A 83 13.12 0.30 0.43
CA PHE A 83 12.78 0.86 1.73
C PHE A 83 13.10 2.35 1.77
N THR A 84 12.16 3.13 2.30
CA THR A 84 12.32 4.57 2.52
C THR A 84 11.93 4.94 3.95
N TYR A 85 12.62 5.95 4.49
CA TYR A 85 12.27 6.58 5.76
C TYR A 85 11.29 7.74 5.59
N GLU A 86 10.88 8.04 4.35
CA GLU A 86 9.90 9.07 4.04
C GLU A 86 8.48 8.53 4.14
N GLN A 87 7.52 9.44 4.34
CA GLN A 87 6.11 9.06 4.35
C GLN A 87 5.68 8.67 2.93
N VAL A 88 5.27 7.42 2.77
CA VAL A 88 4.78 6.89 1.48
C VAL A 88 3.46 7.52 1.03
N MET A 89 2.72 8.10 1.97
CA MET A 89 1.45 8.79 1.75
C MET A 89 1.18 9.78 2.88
N THR A 90 0.56 10.91 2.56
CA THR A 90 0.11 11.87 3.59
C THR A 90 -1.29 11.50 4.11
N PRO A 91 -1.60 11.75 5.40
CA PRO A 91 -2.92 11.43 5.97
C PRO A 91 -4.07 12.10 5.21
N SER A 92 -3.84 13.30 4.67
CA SER A 92 -4.82 14.06 3.90
C SER A 92 -5.24 13.36 2.60
N LEU A 93 -4.32 12.63 1.94
CA LEU A 93 -4.62 11.85 0.75
C LEU A 93 -5.53 10.66 1.07
N LEU A 94 -5.34 10.00 2.23
CA LEU A 94 -6.25 8.93 2.66
C LEU A 94 -7.67 9.44 2.89
N VAL A 95 -7.82 10.65 3.40
CA VAL A 95 -9.14 11.28 3.61
C VAL A 95 -9.79 11.65 2.29
N SER A 96 -9.03 12.19 1.32
CA SER A 96 -9.58 12.57 0.01
C SER A 96 -10.03 11.35 -0.82
N ILE A 97 -9.36 10.20 -0.67
CA ILE A 97 -9.72 8.97 -1.38
C ILE A 97 -11.03 8.34 -0.85
N ARG A 98 -11.43 8.63 0.39
CA ARG A 98 -12.68 8.12 0.98
C ARG A 98 -13.92 8.90 0.58
N LYS A 99 -13.77 10.07 -0.06
CA LYS A 99 -14.88 10.93 -0.50
C LYS A 99 -15.26 10.63 -1.94
#